data_AF-A0A2V6HNC2-F1
#
_entry.id   AF-A0A2V6HNC2-F1
#
_cell.length_a   1.000
_cell.length_b   1.000
_cell.length_c   1.000
_cell.angle_alpha   90.00
_cell.angle_beta   90.00
_cell.angle_gamma   90.00
#
_symmetry.space_group_name_H-M   'P 1'
#
loop_
_entity.id
_entity.type
_entity.pdbx_description
1 polymer ?
#
loop_
_entity_poly.entity_id
_entity_poly.type
_entity_poly.pdbx_seq_one_letter_code
_entity_poly.pdbx_strand_id
1 'polypeptide(L)'
;MGVPSLTEIFDEKYYLNLEGGILEAVGRMFKGGLKLYVYPMIDETAGKIVTATTVKVAPNLRSLFRYLIDNQYIEEITDYHPEYLRIHPPDVLAKLQSGDSSWERMVPPGGGADH
;
A
#
# COMPACT_ATOMS: atom_id res chain seq x y z
N MET A 1 3.38 3.58 2.10
CA MET A 1 1.94 3.20 2.16
C MET A 1 1.78 1.73 1.82
N GLY A 2 0.62 1.10 2.04
CA GLY A 2 0.40 -0.32 1.69
C GLY A 2 -0.27 -0.52 0.32
N VAL A 3 -0.21 -1.75 -0.19
CA VAL A 3 -0.96 -2.20 -1.39
C VAL A 3 -2.48 -1.93 -1.34
N PRO A 4 -3.19 -2.06 -0.20
CA PRO A 4 -4.62 -1.73 -0.15
C PRO A 4 -4.90 -0.28 -0.54
N SER A 5 -4.16 0.67 0.05
CA SER A 5 -4.29 2.08 -0.26
C SER A 5 -3.88 2.40 -1.70
N LEU A 6 -2.89 1.70 -2.25
CA LEU A 6 -2.56 1.82 -3.67
C LEU A 6 -3.74 1.39 -4.53
N THR A 7 -4.41 0.29 -4.19
CA THR A 7 -5.56 -0.22 -4.95
C THR A 7 -6.72 0.77 -4.92
N GLU A 8 -6.97 1.43 -3.79
CA GLU A 8 -7.98 2.48 -3.67
C GLU A 8 -7.69 3.71 -4.55
N ILE A 9 -6.42 4.13 -4.69
CA ILE A 9 -6.02 5.22 -5.60
C ILE A 9 -6.41 4.91 -7.06
N PHE A 10 -6.45 3.63 -7.44
CA PHE A 10 -6.80 3.22 -8.80
C PHE A 10 -8.27 2.79 -8.95
N ASP A 11 -9.12 3.07 -7.96
CA ASP A 11 -10.57 2.83 -8.04
C ASP A 11 -11.29 4.07 -8.60
N GLU A 12 -11.84 3.94 -9.80
CA GLU A 12 -12.48 5.03 -10.55
C GLU A 12 -13.68 5.64 -9.82
N LYS A 13 -14.31 4.92 -8.89
CA LYS A 13 -15.48 5.41 -8.14
C LYS A 13 -15.19 6.69 -7.35
N TYR A 14 -13.92 6.93 -6.98
CA TYR A 14 -13.52 8.11 -6.23
C TYR A 14 -13.35 9.37 -7.09
N TYR A 15 -13.40 9.24 -8.43
CA TYR A 15 -13.07 10.34 -9.36
C TYR A 15 -14.22 10.71 -10.30
N LEU A 16 -15.44 10.24 -10.04
CA LEU A 16 -16.61 10.45 -10.90
C LEU A 16 -17.02 11.92 -11.04
N ASN A 17 -16.61 12.79 -10.12
CA ASN A 17 -16.92 14.22 -10.13
C ASN A 17 -15.85 15.08 -10.82
N LEU A 18 -14.79 14.47 -11.35
CA LEU A 18 -13.74 15.17 -12.10
C LEU A 18 -13.99 15.04 -13.60
N GLU A 19 -13.85 16.16 -14.33
CA GLU A 19 -14.07 16.19 -15.77
C GLU A 19 -13.11 15.24 -16.51
N GLY A 20 -11.85 15.15 -16.08
CA GLY A 20 -10.88 14.18 -16.59
C GLY A 20 -10.79 12.88 -15.78
N GLY A 21 -11.71 12.64 -14.85
CA GLY A 21 -11.78 11.43 -14.04
C GLY A 21 -10.47 11.07 -13.31
N ILE A 22 -10.17 9.77 -13.27
CA ILE A 22 -8.96 9.26 -12.63
C ILE A 22 -7.66 9.75 -13.29
N LEU A 23 -7.65 9.98 -14.60
CA LEU A 23 -6.46 10.48 -15.31
C LEU A 23 -6.07 11.87 -14.83
N GLU A 24 -7.08 12.74 -14.62
CA GLU A 24 -6.85 14.06 -14.04
C GLU A 24 -6.30 13.96 -12.62
N ALA A 25 -6.90 13.12 -11.77
CA ALA A 25 -6.48 12.97 -10.38
C ALA A 25 -5.04 12.44 -10.26
N VAL A 26 -4.73 11.36 -10.97
CA VAL A 26 -3.39 10.76 -11.01
C VAL A 26 -2.37 11.74 -11.60
N GLY A 27 -2.73 12.42 -12.70
CA GLY A 27 -1.87 13.43 -13.31
C GLY A 27 -1.52 14.56 -12.34
N ARG A 28 -2.51 15.07 -11.60
CA ARG A 28 -2.29 16.10 -10.56
C ARG A 28 -1.44 15.56 -9.40
N MET A 29 -1.66 14.33 -8.96
CA MET A 29 -0.93 13.69 -7.87
C MET A 29 0.59 13.61 -8.17
N PHE A 30 0.96 13.17 -9.37
CA PHE A 30 2.37 12.98 -9.74
C PHE A 30 3.03 14.22 -10.35
N LYS A 31 2.25 15.25 -10.73
CA LYS A 31 2.78 16.53 -11.25
C LYS A 31 3.80 17.20 -10.31
N GLY A 32 3.68 16.99 -8.99
CA GLY A 32 4.59 17.55 -7.99
C GLY A 32 5.88 16.75 -7.76
N GLY A 33 6.17 15.74 -8.58
CA GLY A 33 7.32 14.86 -8.36
C GLY A 33 7.12 13.87 -7.20
N LEU A 34 5.87 13.60 -6.83
CA LEU A 34 5.54 12.60 -5.80
C LEU A 34 6.05 11.23 -6.23
N LYS A 35 6.63 10.48 -5.28
CA LYS A 35 6.92 9.06 -5.42
C LYS A 35 6.19 8.27 -4.34
N LEU A 36 5.53 7.19 -4.72
CA LEU A 36 4.83 6.29 -3.80
C LEU A 36 5.72 5.09 -3.51
N TYR A 37 6.16 4.96 -2.26
CA TYR A 37 6.79 3.74 -1.77
C TYR A 37 5.73 2.82 -1.17
N VAL A 38 5.61 1.63 -1.74
CA VAL A 38 4.51 0.71 -1.48
C VAL A 38 5.02 -0.53 -0.78
N TYR A 39 4.57 -0.70 0.45
CA TYR A 39 4.80 -1.88 1.26
C TYR A 39 3.84 -2.99 0.80
N PRO A 40 4.33 -4.24 0.67
CA PRO A 40 3.50 -5.35 0.24
C PRO A 40 2.45 -5.70 1.30
N MET A 41 1.52 -6.57 0.91
CA MET A 41 0.55 -7.16 1.82
C MET A 41 0.49 -8.67 1.61
N ILE A 42 -0.06 -9.40 2.57
CA ILE A 42 -0.46 -10.78 2.38
C ILE A 42 -1.94 -10.80 1.97
N ASP A 43 -2.24 -11.46 0.86
CA ASP A 43 -3.59 -11.92 0.56
C ASP A 43 -3.87 -13.15 1.43
N GLU A 44 -4.70 -12.98 2.46
CA GLU A 44 -5.04 -14.04 3.41
C GLU A 44 -5.81 -15.19 2.77
N THR A 45 -6.52 -14.94 1.68
CA THR A 45 -7.31 -15.96 0.98
C THR A 45 -6.40 -16.84 0.14
N ALA A 46 -5.45 -16.24 -0.57
CA ALA A 46 -4.51 -16.96 -1.44
C ALA A 46 -3.24 -17.41 -0.69
N GLY A 47 -2.95 -16.85 0.49
CA GLY A 47 -1.71 -17.05 1.22
C GLY A 47 -0.48 -16.48 0.51
N LYS A 48 -0.66 -15.51 -0.39
CA LYS A 48 0.39 -14.96 -1.26
C LYS A 48 0.72 -13.53 -0.91
N ILE A 49 1.99 -13.16 -1.06
CA ILE A 49 2.40 -11.77 -0.98
C ILE A 49 1.98 -11.06 -2.26
N VAL A 50 1.27 -9.95 -2.10
CA VAL A 50 0.90 -9.02 -3.16
C VAL A 50 1.77 -7.78 -3.00
N THR A 51 2.46 -7.44 -4.06
CA THR A 51 3.33 -6.25 -4.19
C THR A 51 2.73 -5.28 -5.20
N ALA A 52 3.23 -4.04 -5.28
CA ALA A 52 2.68 -3.02 -6.19
C ALA A 52 2.63 -3.48 -7.66
N THR A 53 3.66 -4.18 -8.14
CA THR A 53 3.76 -4.67 -9.52
C THR A 53 2.82 -5.83 -9.84
N THR A 54 2.32 -6.52 -8.81
CA THR A 54 1.37 -7.64 -8.94
C THR A 54 -0.09 -7.23 -8.79
N VAL A 55 -0.35 -5.98 -8.38
CA VAL A 55 -1.71 -5.43 -8.26
C VAL A 55 -2.41 -5.46 -9.61
N LYS A 56 -3.66 -5.92 -9.61
CA LYS A 56 -4.52 -5.93 -10.79
C LYS A 56 -5.43 -4.70 -10.75
N VAL A 57 -5.12 -3.73 -11.60
CA VAL A 57 -6.00 -2.58 -11.87
C VAL A 57 -7.00 -2.89 -12.98
N ALA A 58 -8.03 -2.05 -13.11
CA ALA A 58 -9.02 -2.14 -14.18
C ALA A 58 -8.34 -2.14 -15.57
N PRO A 59 -8.85 -2.89 -16.57
CA PRO A 59 -8.17 -3.06 -17.87
C PRO A 59 -7.78 -1.76 -18.57
N ASN A 60 -8.63 -0.74 -18.50
CA ASN A 60 -8.42 0.61 -19.04
C ASN A 60 -7.27 1.37 -18.34
N LEU A 61 -6.92 1.02 -17.10
CA LEU A 61 -5.88 1.69 -16.31
C LEU A 61 -4.51 0.99 -16.38
N ARG A 62 -4.44 -0.20 -16.98
CA ARG A 62 -3.21 -1.01 -16.99
C ARG A 62 -2.00 -0.27 -17.56
N SER A 63 -2.17 0.43 -18.68
CA SER A 63 -1.08 1.17 -19.32
C SER A 63 -0.61 2.35 -18.49
N LEU A 64 -1.54 3.07 -17.84
CA LEU A 64 -1.22 4.16 -16.91
C LEU A 64 -0.45 3.63 -15.70
N PHE A 65 -0.94 2.57 -15.08
CA PHE A 65 -0.30 1.96 -13.93
C PHE A 65 1.11 1.46 -14.26
N ARG A 66 1.25 0.78 -15.41
CA ARG A 66 2.55 0.33 -15.94
C ARG A 66 3.51 1.51 -16.13
N TYR A 67 3.05 2.60 -16.75
CA TYR A 67 3.86 3.80 -16.92
C TYR A 67 4.38 4.35 -15.59
N LEU A 68 3.54 4.39 -14.55
CA LEU A 68 3.94 4.90 -13.23
C LEU A 68 5.00 4.02 -12.55
N ILE A 69 4.87 2.70 -12.69
CA ILE A 69 5.86 1.73 -12.19
C ILE A 69 7.18 1.86 -12.97
N ASP A 70 7.12 1.82 -14.30
CA ASP A 70 8.33 1.80 -15.15
C ASP A 70 9.13 3.10 -15.03
N ASN A 71 8.47 4.22 -14.70
CA ASN A 71 9.11 5.52 -14.47
C ASN A 71 9.39 5.81 -12.99
N GLN A 72 9.32 4.80 -12.11
CA GLN A 72 9.65 4.91 -10.69
C GLN A 72 8.81 5.97 -9.92
N TYR A 73 7.60 6.26 -10.38
CA TYR A 73 6.61 7.02 -9.61
C TYR A 73 5.98 6.15 -8.52
N ILE A 74 5.95 4.84 -8.73
CA ILE A 74 5.54 3.85 -7.74
C ILE A 74 6.70 2.85 -7.61
N GLU A 75 7.24 2.73 -6.41
CA GLU A 75 8.35 1.84 -6.09
C GLU A 75 7.96 0.88 -4.96
N GLU A 76 8.32 -0.39 -5.10
CA GLU A 76 8.08 -1.39 -4.06
C GLU A 76 9.11 -1.26 -2.95
N ILE A 77 8.67 -1.39 -1.71
CA ILE A 77 9.57 -1.58 -0.59
C ILE A 77 9.91 -3.07 -0.54
N THR A 78 11.17 -3.42 -0.84
CA THR A 78 11.66 -4.80 -0.84
C THR A 78 12.30 -5.22 0.47
N ASP A 79 12.77 -4.25 1.26
CA ASP A 79 13.33 -4.48 2.59
C ASP A 79 12.19 -4.45 3.62
N TYR A 80 11.58 -5.62 3.81
CA TYR A 80 10.49 -5.81 4.75
C TYR A 80 10.60 -7.16 5.44
N HIS A 81 10.03 -7.21 6.65
CA HIS A 81 9.90 -8.42 7.45
C HIS A 81 8.57 -9.10 7.15
N PRO A 82 8.55 -10.26 6.45
CA PRO A 82 7.31 -10.95 6.08
C PRO A 82 6.45 -11.35 7.29
N GLU A 83 7.08 -11.63 8.42
CA GLU A 83 6.42 -11.90 9.71
C GLU A 83 5.53 -10.74 10.17
N TYR A 84 5.89 -9.50 9.81
CA TYR A 84 5.11 -8.32 10.18
C TYR A 84 3.94 -8.04 9.26
N LEU A 85 3.88 -8.66 8.08
CA LEU A 85 2.75 -8.50 7.15
C LEU A 85 1.44 -9.10 7.69
N ARG A 86 1.52 -9.96 8.71
CA ARG A 86 0.36 -10.59 9.38
C ARG A 86 -0.08 -9.85 10.64
N ILE A 87 0.56 -8.73 10.96
CA ILE A 87 0.16 -7.90 12.09
C ILE A 87 -1.01 -7.03 11.65
N HIS A 88 -2.18 -7.24 12.25
CA HIS A 88 -3.33 -6.38 12.05
C HIS A 88 -3.37 -5.30 13.14
N PRO A 89 -3.34 -4.00 12.79
CA PRO A 89 -3.39 -2.92 13.78
C PRO A 89 -4.58 -2.99 14.74
N PRO A 90 -5.80 -3.41 14.33
CA PRO A 90 -6.91 -3.62 15.26
C PRO A 90 -6.64 -4.69 16.32
N ASP A 91 -5.95 -5.79 15.96
CA ASP A 91 -5.64 -6.88 16.89
C ASP A 91 -4.60 -6.46 17.93
N VAL A 92 -3.59 -5.71 17.49
CA VAL A 92 -2.59 -5.10 18.38
C VAL A 92 -3.28 -4.12 19.33
N LEU A 93 -4.17 -3.27 18.81
CA LEU A 93 -4.90 -2.30 19.61
C LEU A 93 -5.83 -2.98 20.63
N ALA A 94 -6.53 -4.04 20.23
CA ALA A 94 -7.40 -4.81 21.13
C ALA A 94 -6.59 -5.45 22.27
N LYS A 95 -5.40 -6.00 21.97
CA LYS A 95 -4.49 -6.57 22.98
C LYS A 95 -3.88 -5.51 23.90
N LEU A 96 -3.55 -4.34 23.37
CA LEU A 96 -3.09 -3.21 24.16
C LEU A 96 -4.19 -2.72 25.12
N GLN A 97 -5.43 -2.64 24.65
CA GLN A 97 -6.59 -2.26 25.46
C GLN A 97 -6.97 -3.29 26.52
N SER A 98 -6.71 -4.58 26.27
CA SER A 98 -6.98 -5.67 27.23
C SER A 98 -5.84 -5.92 28.23
N GLY A 99 -4.71 -5.23 28.09
CA GLY A 99 -3.52 -5.42 28.94
C GLY A 99 -2.71 -6.67 28.62
N ASP A 100 -2.91 -7.28 27.45
CA ASP A 100 -2.19 -8.48 27.01
C ASP A 100 -0.84 -8.11 26.37
N SER A 101 0.25 -8.21 27.13
CA SER A 101 1.62 -7.89 26.69
C SER A 101 2.14 -8.71 25.49
N SER A 102 1.40 -9.71 24.98
CA SER A 102 1.77 -10.37 23.72
C SER A 102 1.77 -9.44 22.50
N TRP A 103 1.12 -8.27 22.59
CA TRP A 103 1.14 -7.25 21.55
C TRP A 103 2.56 -6.76 21.21
N GLU A 104 3.50 -6.77 22.17
CA GLU A 104 4.88 -6.32 21.97
C GLU A 104 5.64 -7.17 20.95
N ARG A 105 5.28 -8.45 20.79
CA ARG A 105 5.85 -9.36 19.77
C ARG A 105 5.19 -9.19 18.40
N MET A 106 4.06 -8.50 18.36
CA MET A 106 3.29 -8.18 17.16
C MET A 106 3.61 -6.78 16.64
N VAL A 107 4.70 -6.16 17.08
CA VAL A 107 5.19 -4.90 16.52
C VAL A 107 6.69 -5.04 16.35
N PRO A 108 7.30 -4.34 15.38
CA PRO A 108 8.74 -4.24 15.32
C PRO A 108 9.27 -3.71 16.66
N PRO A 109 10.41 -4.23 17.18
CA PRO A 109 11.06 -3.63 18.33
C PRO A 109 11.27 -2.14 18.01
N GLY A 110 10.83 -1.25 18.91
CA GLY A 110 10.64 0.17 18.63
C GLY A 110 11.73 0.76 17.75
N GLY A 111 11.35 1.16 16.53
CA GLY A 111 12.22 1.90 15.61
C GLY A 111 12.49 3.29 16.18
N GLY A 112 13.35 3.35 17.20
CA GLY A 112 14.24 4.49 17.41
C GLY A 112 15.18 4.52 16.21
N ALA A 113 15.28 5.69 15.60
CA ALA A 113 16.21 5.98 14.53
C ALA A 113 17.62 5.46 14.90
N ASP A 114 18.20 4.62 14.04
CA ASP A 114 19.64 4.42 13.93
C ASP A 114 19.95 3.76 12.58
N HIS A 115 20.06 4.62 11.55
CA HIS A 115 21.18 4.73 10.58
C HIS A 115 20.75 5.31 9.23
#